data_AF-A0A7J9SIU0-F1
#
_entry.id   AF-A0A7J9SIU0-F1
#
_cell.length_a   1.000
_cell.length_b   1.000
_cell.length_c   1.000
_cell.angle_alpha   90.00
_cell.angle_beta   90.00
_cell.angle_gamma   90.00
#
_symmetry.space_group_name_H-M   'P 1'
#
loop_
_entity.id
_entity.type
_entity.pdbx_description
1 polymer ?
#
loop_
_entity_poly.entity_id
_entity_poly.type
_entity_poly.pdbx_seq_one_letter_code
_entity_poly.pdbx_strand_id
1 'polypeptide(L)'
;MGWADPGVLEARVRRLDSEGLAAFVADLWTARGFRTTRNEASVTARRDGKTQVLYVLPSGVTRPSEPARNVDVVVAAGRPRSGETLAAELDAQFLDAADLTEMLRYAIGRDVAADLCERYFGAGPAELTSPPRERITRTVAGFDLEPVAVALVALLVVAVGAGAGFGLAGPGIGGGAPTDGAAVTTETVTDAGPDAPVTASTEGGSAPSEPDGVESVSAPGVDEAGISNASRLAQAHAATVSDTASYTIWFDYYATENGSSGQVQYDTDVRVQGQRSTVRDSLERTGGTRSLLRTVYFDGTDRYTVADGSGDRRRIDDQAPTATPQGVPFTRPAEMIRTYLATPRSSVSLADRDAAGTRYRLRGTGRPAGLPDTVTDYEMTALVDERGFVRSLEAEFSIPRSSDGDGVLGRERVRLTWTYDRLNTTRIRLPAESTPSANSSD
;
A
#
# COMPACT_ATOMS: atom_id res chain seq x y z
N MET A 1 20.82 15.99 -19.31
CA MET A 1 19.38 15.81 -19.61
C MET A 1 18.84 14.70 -18.73
N GLY A 2 17.88 15.03 -17.85
CA GLY A 2 17.25 14.04 -16.96
C GLY A 2 16.22 13.20 -17.69
N TRP A 3 15.95 12.00 -17.17
CA TRP A 3 14.83 11.16 -17.61
C TRP A 3 13.75 11.20 -16.54
N ALA A 4 12.48 11.15 -16.94
CA ALA A 4 11.38 10.90 -16.02
C ALA A 4 11.55 9.54 -15.34
N ASP A 5 10.95 9.44 -14.15
CA ASP A 5 10.77 8.18 -13.45
C ASP A 5 10.11 7.14 -14.38
N PRO A 6 10.60 5.89 -14.41
CA PRO A 6 10.04 4.85 -15.29
C PRO A 6 8.54 4.66 -15.11
N GLY A 7 8.04 4.78 -13.87
CA GLY A 7 6.61 4.67 -13.57
C GLY A 7 5.77 5.81 -14.15
N VAL A 8 6.36 6.98 -14.42
CA VAL A 8 5.66 8.07 -15.14
C VAL A 8 5.49 7.72 -16.62
N LEU A 9 6.55 7.20 -17.26
CA LEU A 9 6.50 6.79 -18.65
C LEU A 9 5.53 5.62 -18.86
N GLU A 10 5.58 4.61 -18.00
CA GLU A 10 4.64 3.49 -18.02
C GLU A 10 3.19 3.97 -17.92
N ALA A 11 2.91 4.91 -17.00
CA ALA A 11 1.58 5.48 -16.84
C ALA A 11 1.12 6.24 -18.09
N ARG A 12 2.04 6.89 -18.82
CA ARG A 12 1.71 7.55 -20.10
C ARG A 12 1.42 6.54 -21.20
N VAL A 13 2.20 5.47 -21.31
CA VAL A 13 1.94 4.38 -22.26
C VAL A 13 0.57 3.73 -21.98
N ARG A 14 0.25 3.46 -20.70
CA ARG A 14 -1.05 2.91 -20.28
C ARG A 14 -2.26 3.78 -20.65
N ARG A 15 -2.06 5.09 -20.84
CA ARG A 15 -3.11 6.05 -21.17
C ARG A 15 -3.32 6.22 -22.67
N LEU A 16 -2.43 5.70 -23.52
CA LEU A 16 -2.67 5.69 -24.95
C LEU A 16 -3.91 4.83 -25.24
N ASP A 17 -4.77 5.34 -26.10
CA ASP A 17 -5.82 4.51 -26.69
C ASP A 17 -5.18 3.48 -27.64
N SER A 18 -6.01 2.58 -28.19
CA SER A 18 -5.51 1.47 -28.99
C SER A 18 -4.82 1.94 -30.28
N GLU A 19 -5.36 2.99 -30.90
CA GLU A 19 -4.77 3.58 -32.10
C GLU A 19 -3.44 4.30 -31.79
N GLY A 20 -3.41 5.09 -30.70
CA GLY A 20 -2.23 5.80 -30.24
C GLY A 20 -1.12 4.84 -29.81
N LEU A 21 -1.44 3.74 -29.14
CA LEU A 21 -0.48 2.70 -28.79
C LEU A 21 0.08 2.03 -30.05
N ALA A 22 -0.77 1.70 -31.02
CA ALA A 22 -0.31 1.10 -32.28
C ALA A 22 0.58 2.05 -33.10
N ALA A 23 0.24 3.34 -33.12
CA ALA A 23 1.09 4.37 -33.72
C ALA A 23 2.45 4.46 -33.01
N PHE A 24 2.44 4.56 -31.67
CA PHE A 24 3.65 4.64 -30.86
C PHE A 24 4.56 3.42 -31.06
N VAL A 25 4.01 2.21 -31.08
CA VAL A 25 4.76 0.97 -31.33
C VAL A 25 5.36 0.98 -32.74
N ALA A 26 4.60 1.41 -33.77
CA ALA A 26 5.14 1.50 -35.12
C ALA A 26 6.33 2.48 -35.20
N ASP A 27 6.20 3.66 -34.62
CA ASP A 27 7.26 4.67 -34.60
C ASP A 27 8.47 4.23 -33.76
N LEU A 28 8.26 3.54 -32.64
CA LEU A 28 9.33 2.98 -31.81
C LEU A 28 10.12 1.90 -32.58
N TRP A 29 9.46 1.01 -33.33
CA TRP A 29 10.15 0.04 -34.18
C TRP A 29 10.87 0.71 -35.35
N THR A 30 10.29 1.77 -35.93
CA THR A 30 10.98 2.59 -36.94
C THR A 30 12.25 3.22 -36.39
N ALA A 31 12.20 3.79 -35.20
CA ALA A 31 13.36 4.36 -34.51
C ALA A 31 14.46 3.32 -34.21
N ARG A 32 14.09 2.03 -34.07
CA ARG A 32 15.02 0.90 -33.94
C ARG A 32 15.60 0.41 -35.28
N GLY A 33 15.27 1.08 -36.39
CA GLY A 33 15.77 0.79 -37.73
C GLY A 33 14.93 -0.19 -38.55
N PHE A 34 13.69 -0.48 -38.14
CA PHE A 34 12.77 -1.30 -38.93
C PHE A 34 11.97 -0.44 -39.91
N ARG A 35 11.65 -0.99 -41.09
CA ARG A 35 10.58 -0.43 -41.93
C ARG A 35 9.25 -0.97 -41.43
N THR A 36 8.39 -0.09 -40.94
CA THR A 36 7.08 -0.49 -40.38
C THR A 36 5.94 -0.21 -41.36
N THR A 37 4.90 -1.03 -41.29
CA THR A 37 3.61 -0.80 -41.95
C THR A 37 2.53 -1.14 -40.95
N ARG A 38 1.63 -0.19 -40.69
CA ARG A 38 0.53 -0.34 -39.73
C ARG A 38 -0.76 -0.65 -40.48
N ASN A 39 -1.48 -1.67 -40.03
CA ASN A 39 -2.84 -1.99 -40.44
C ASN A 39 -3.68 -2.18 -39.18
N GLU A 40 -4.44 -1.16 -38.80
CA GLU A 40 -5.23 -1.15 -37.55
C GLU A 40 -4.37 -1.50 -36.32
N ALA A 41 -4.69 -2.61 -35.64
CA ALA A 41 -3.99 -3.14 -34.47
C ALA A 41 -2.71 -3.91 -34.81
N SER A 42 -2.43 -4.18 -36.09
CA SER A 42 -1.24 -4.92 -36.50
C SER A 42 -0.14 -3.99 -37.03
N VAL A 43 1.08 -4.19 -36.56
CA VAL A 43 2.28 -3.51 -37.06
C VAL A 43 3.22 -4.55 -37.64
N THR A 44 3.50 -4.49 -38.93
CA THR A 44 4.52 -5.32 -39.58
C THR A 44 5.84 -4.55 -39.63
N ALA A 45 6.88 -5.05 -38.98
CA ALA A 45 8.21 -4.46 -38.94
C ALA A 45 9.21 -5.33 -39.74
N ARG A 46 9.94 -4.72 -40.68
CA ARG A 46 10.90 -5.44 -41.54
C ARG A 46 12.31 -4.86 -41.45
N ARG A 47 13.32 -5.72 -41.27
CA ARG A 47 14.74 -5.34 -41.28
C ARG A 47 15.61 -6.53 -41.71
N ASP A 48 16.55 -6.31 -42.62
CA ASP A 48 17.55 -7.31 -43.03
C ASP A 48 16.96 -8.69 -43.41
N GLY A 49 15.84 -8.69 -44.14
CA GLY A 49 15.13 -9.91 -44.54
C GLY A 49 14.30 -10.57 -43.42
N LYS A 50 14.36 -10.07 -42.18
CA LYS A 50 13.48 -10.49 -41.08
C LYS A 50 12.20 -9.67 -41.09
N THR A 51 11.06 -10.34 -40.96
CA THR A 51 9.74 -9.72 -40.75
C THR A 51 9.26 -10.10 -39.36
N GLN A 52 8.83 -9.11 -38.58
CA GLN A 52 8.14 -9.30 -37.31
C GLN A 52 6.73 -8.72 -37.43
N VAL A 53 5.72 -9.49 -37.06
CA VAL A 53 4.33 -9.06 -36.97
C VAL A 53 3.99 -8.83 -35.51
N LEU A 54 3.69 -7.58 -35.18
CA LEU A 54 3.27 -7.15 -33.86
C LEU A 54 1.75 -6.99 -33.85
N TYR A 55 1.11 -7.53 -32.83
CA TYR A 55 -0.31 -7.37 -32.58
C TYR A 55 -0.53 -6.54 -31.32
N VAL A 56 -1.14 -5.37 -31.47
CA VAL A 56 -1.39 -4.41 -30.38
C VAL A 56 -2.78 -4.63 -29.84
N LEU A 57 -2.86 -5.09 -28.59
CA LEU A 57 -4.13 -5.40 -27.94
C LEU A 57 -4.91 -4.14 -27.65
N PRO A 58 -6.16 -4.04 -28.14
CA PRO A 58 -7.01 -2.91 -27.82
C PRO A 58 -7.37 -2.90 -26.33
N SER A 59 -7.40 -1.71 -25.75
CA SER A 59 -7.76 -1.50 -24.35
C SER A 59 -9.20 -1.96 -24.10
N GLY A 60 -9.42 -2.81 -23.09
CA GLY A 60 -10.77 -3.28 -22.70
C GLY A 60 -11.33 -4.45 -23.52
N VAL A 61 -10.54 -5.07 -24.40
CA VAL A 61 -10.98 -6.25 -25.16
C VAL A 61 -10.54 -7.53 -24.46
N THR A 62 -11.52 -8.35 -24.07
CA THR A 62 -11.30 -9.66 -23.41
C THR A 62 -10.95 -10.76 -24.40
N ARG A 63 -11.34 -10.63 -25.67
CA ARG A 63 -11.02 -11.58 -26.73
C ARG A 63 -10.86 -10.86 -28.06
N PRO A 64 -9.67 -10.83 -28.65
CA PRO A 64 -9.48 -10.20 -29.96
C PRO A 64 -10.29 -10.93 -31.03
N SER A 65 -10.78 -10.19 -32.01
CA SER A 65 -11.15 -10.76 -33.30
C SER A 65 -9.92 -11.48 -33.87
N GLU A 66 -10.12 -12.68 -34.41
CA GLU A 66 -9.08 -13.65 -34.77
C GLU A 66 -7.78 -12.97 -35.27
N PRO A 67 -6.67 -13.07 -34.52
CA PRO A 67 -5.44 -12.37 -34.90
C PRO A 67 -4.94 -12.89 -36.25
N ALA A 68 -4.28 -12.01 -37.01
CA ALA A 68 -3.62 -12.42 -38.24
C ALA A 68 -2.70 -13.62 -37.96
N ARG A 69 -2.73 -14.63 -38.82
CA ARG A 69 -1.83 -15.79 -38.69
C ARG A 69 -0.38 -15.29 -38.73
N ASN A 70 0.47 -15.83 -37.85
CA ASN A 70 1.90 -15.48 -37.66
C ASN A 70 2.12 -14.15 -36.92
N VAL A 71 1.67 -14.03 -35.68
CA VAL A 71 2.07 -12.94 -34.77
C VAL A 71 3.36 -13.36 -34.06
N ASP A 72 4.40 -12.54 -34.14
CA ASP A 72 5.66 -12.77 -33.44
C ASP A 72 5.70 -12.09 -32.06
N VAL A 73 4.96 -10.98 -31.93
CA VAL A 73 4.93 -10.17 -30.70
C VAL A 73 3.51 -9.69 -30.41
N VAL A 74 3.03 -9.91 -29.19
CA VAL A 74 1.80 -9.33 -28.66
C VAL A 74 2.16 -8.16 -27.76
N VAL A 75 1.59 -6.98 -28.01
CA VAL A 75 1.87 -5.75 -27.28
C VAL A 75 0.62 -5.27 -26.56
N ALA A 76 0.72 -4.89 -25.30
CA ALA A 76 -0.38 -4.32 -24.53
C ALA A 76 0.05 -3.08 -23.74
N ALA A 77 -0.89 -2.15 -23.53
CA ALA A 77 -0.64 -0.98 -22.67
C ALA A 77 -0.43 -1.39 -21.20
N GLY A 78 -0.95 -2.54 -20.77
CA GLY A 78 -0.77 -3.10 -19.43
C GLY A 78 -0.38 -4.58 -19.47
N ARG A 79 -0.55 -5.29 -18.35
CA ARG A 79 -0.37 -6.76 -18.26
C ARG A 79 -1.70 -7.50 -18.12
N PRO A 80 -2.62 -7.45 -19.11
CA PRO A 80 -3.83 -8.26 -19.03
C PRO A 80 -3.46 -9.74 -19.23
N ARG A 81 -3.99 -10.64 -18.39
CA ARG A 81 -3.82 -12.11 -18.55
C ARG A 81 -4.18 -12.58 -19.95
N SER A 82 -5.20 -11.98 -20.56
CA SER A 82 -5.61 -12.29 -21.94
C SER A 82 -4.49 -12.05 -22.95
N GLY A 83 -3.60 -11.08 -22.72
CA GLY A 83 -2.47 -10.83 -23.61
C GLY A 83 -1.34 -11.84 -23.47
N GLU A 84 -1.01 -12.24 -22.23
CA GLU A 84 -0.04 -13.32 -21.98
C GLU A 84 -0.56 -14.67 -22.49
N THR A 85 -1.84 -14.97 -22.25
CA THR A 85 -2.48 -16.20 -22.78
C THR A 85 -2.47 -16.19 -24.30
N LEU A 86 -2.84 -15.08 -24.93
CA LEU A 86 -2.79 -14.96 -26.40
C LEU A 86 -1.37 -15.12 -26.94
N ALA A 87 -0.38 -14.50 -26.29
CA ALA A 87 1.01 -14.64 -26.68
C ALA A 87 1.46 -16.10 -26.59
N ALA A 88 1.11 -16.80 -25.51
CA ALA A 88 1.40 -18.23 -25.34
C ALA A 88 0.67 -19.12 -26.38
N GLU A 89 -0.60 -18.82 -26.68
CA GLU A 89 -1.37 -19.55 -27.71
C GLU A 89 -0.76 -19.39 -29.12
N LEU A 90 -0.13 -18.25 -29.38
CA LEU A 90 0.48 -17.92 -30.67
C LEU A 90 2.00 -18.23 -30.72
N ASP A 91 2.60 -18.75 -29.64
CA ASP A 91 4.05 -18.89 -29.48
C ASP A 91 4.81 -17.56 -29.75
N ALA A 92 4.21 -16.46 -29.30
CA ALA A 92 4.67 -15.09 -29.51
C ALA A 92 5.27 -14.48 -28.23
N GLN A 93 6.14 -13.48 -28.38
CA GLN A 93 6.65 -12.70 -27.25
C GLN A 93 5.57 -11.73 -26.75
N PHE A 94 5.38 -11.61 -25.44
CA PHE A 94 4.53 -10.59 -24.84
C PHE A 94 5.36 -9.35 -24.44
N LEU A 95 4.86 -8.16 -24.75
CA LEU A 95 5.45 -6.87 -24.35
C LEU A 95 4.38 -5.97 -23.71
N ASP A 96 4.70 -5.40 -22.56
CA ASP A 96 3.83 -4.45 -21.86
C ASP A 96 4.40 -3.03 -21.83
N ALA A 97 3.75 -2.11 -21.08
CA ALA A 97 4.21 -0.73 -20.92
C ALA A 97 5.60 -0.59 -20.27
N ALA A 98 6.00 -1.48 -19.36
CA ALA A 98 7.33 -1.46 -18.76
C ALA A 98 8.38 -1.85 -19.80
N ASP A 99 8.12 -2.90 -20.59
CA ASP A 99 9.02 -3.32 -21.67
C ASP A 99 9.16 -2.22 -22.74
N LEU A 100 8.04 -1.59 -23.13
CA LEU A 100 8.05 -0.47 -24.07
C LEU A 100 8.81 0.74 -23.52
N THR A 101 8.69 1.01 -22.21
CA THR A 101 9.44 2.08 -21.53
C THR A 101 10.93 1.77 -21.50
N GLU A 102 11.32 0.52 -21.27
CA GLU A 102 12.72 0.10 -21.32
C GLU A 102 13.29 0.24 -22.74
N MET A 103 12.54 -0.19 -23.76
CA MET A 103 12.92 -0.01 -25.17
C MET A 103 13.07 1.47 -25.54
N LEU A 104 12.14 2.33 -25.12
CA LEU A 104 12.23 3.77 -25.36
C LEU A 104 13.50 4.38 -24.76
N ARG A 105 13.96 3.87 -23.61
CA ARG A 105 15.14 4.38 -22.89
C ARG A 105 16.46 3.90 -23.45
N TYR A 106 16.50 2.65 -23.89
CA TYR A 106 17.77 1.96 -24.14
C TYR A 106 17.90 1.37 -25.53
N ALA A 107 16.81 1.18 -26.26
CA ALA A 107 16.84 0.59 -27.60
C ALA A 107 16.94 1.62 -28.73
N ILE A 108 16.80 2.92 -28.43
CA ILE A 108 16.87 4.02 -29.40
C ILE A 108 17.72 5.19 -28.88
N GLY A 109 18.10 6.11 -29.78
CA GLY A 109 18.82 7.33 -29.43
C GLY A 109 17.99 8.26 -28.54
N ARG A 110 18.64 8.97 -27.62
CA ARG A 110 17.96 9.83 -26.63
C ARG A 110 17.14 10.95 -27.26
N ASP A 111 17.65 11.57 -28.32
CA ASP A 111 16.95 12.67 -29.01
C ASP A 111 15.69 12.14 -29.69
N VAL A 112 15.78 10.98 -30.34
CA VAL A 112 14.63 10.29 -30.94
C VAL A 112 13.61 9.89 -29.87
N ALA A 113 14.06 9.42 -28.71
CA ALA A 113 13.17 9.11 -27.59
C ALA A 113 12.45 10.36 -27.07
N ALA A 114 13.14 11.50 -27.02
CA ALA A 114 12.55 12.77 -26.64
C ALA A 114 11.47 13.21 -27.63
N ASP A 115 11.75 13.12 -28.94
CA ASP A 115 10.79 13.43 -29.99
C ASP A 115 9.54 12.54 -29.92
N LEU A 116 9.72 11.24 -29.65
CA LEU A 116 8.61 10.31 -29.46
C LEU A 116 7.79 10.64 -28.20
N CYS A 117 8.45 11.01 -27.10
CA CYS A 117 7.74 11.44 -25.89
C CYS A 117 6.92 12.71 -26.15
N GLU A 118 7.50 13.70 -26.83
CA GLU A 118 6.80 14.94 -27.14
C GLU A 118 5.58 14.70 -28.03
N ARG A 119 5.74 13.87 -29.07
CA ARG A 119 4.66 13.52 -30.01
C ARG A 119 3.50 12.77 -29.35
N TYR A 120 3.79 11.74 -28.55
CA TYR A 120 2.77 10.84 -28.03
C TYR A 120 2.30 11.18 -26.61
N PHE A 121 3.16 11.81 -25.81
CA PHE A 121 2.89 12.13 -24.40
C PHE A 121 2.75 13.64 -24.14
N GLY A 122 3.03 14.47 -25.16
CA GLY A 122 2.88 15.92 -25.13
C GLY A 122 4.02 16.69 -24.46
N ALA A 123 5.09 16.00 -24.05
CA ALA A 123 6.29 16.62 -23.48
C ALA A 123 7.50 15.70 -23.56
N GLY A 124 8.71 16.28 -23.55
CA GLY A 124 9.96 15.52 -23.50
C GLY A 124 10.13 14.74 -22.17
N PRO A 125 11.00 13.72 -22.15
CA PRO A 125 11.13 12.80 -21.01
C PRO A 125 11.55 13.48 -19.71
N ALA A 126 12.27 14.60 -19.77
CA ALA A 126 12.64 15.37 -18.57
C ALA A 126 11.48 16.19 -17.98
N GLU A 127 10.49 16.54 -18.81
CA GLU A 127 9.38 17.44 -18.49
C GLU A 127 8.10 16.67 -18.16
N LEU A 128 8.08 15.37 -18.46
CA LEU A 128 7.01 14.48 -18.07
C LEU A 128 6.95 14.41 -16.54
N THR A 129 6.01 15.18 -16.01
CA THR A 129 5.63 15.12 -14.61
C THR A 129 4.52 14.09 -14.41
N SER A 130 4.51 13.50 -13.22
CA SER A 130 3.35 12.77 -12.73
C SER A 130 2.12 13.68 -12.79
N PRO A 131 1.06 13.30 -13.54
CA PRO A 131 -0.19 14.07 -13.59
C PRO A 131 -0.68 14.47 -12.19
N PRO A 132 -1.29 15.65 -11.99
CA PRO A 132 -1.73 16.11 -10.67
C PRO A 132 -2.70 15.14 -9.97
N ARG A 133 -3.61 14.53 -10.73
CA ARG A 133 -4.53 13.47 -10.23
C ARG A 133 -3.78 12.19 -9.83
N GLU A 134 -2.62 11.94 -10.45
CA GLU A 134 -1.71 10.85 -10.07
C GLU A 134 -0.79 11.21 -8.90
N ARG A 135 -0.71 12.44 -8.39
CA ARG A 135 0.01 12.68 -7.12
C ARG A 135 -0.83 12.22 -5.93
N ILE A 136 -2.14 12.50 -5.99
CA ILE A 136 -3.10 12.04 -4.98
C ILE A 136 -3.30 10.52 -5.11
N THR A 137 -3.35 9.97 -6.32
CA THR A 137 -3.36 8.51 -6.51
C THR A 137 -1.97 7.86 -6.57
N ARG A 138 -0.82 8.51 -6.43
CA ARG A 138 0.46 7.76 -6.26
C ARG A 138 0.79 7.58 -4.78
N THR A 139 0.23 8.42 -3.91
CA THR A 139 0.12 8.13 -2.47
C THR A 139 -0.98 7.09 -2.17
N VAL A 140 -1.97 6.93 -3.06
CA VAL A 140 -3.16 6.06 -2.82
C VAL A 140 -3.32 4.89 -3.80
N ALA A 141 -2.70 4.90 -4.98
CA ALA A 141 -2.77 3.86 -6.04
C ALA A 141 -1.40 3.23 -6.38
N GLY A 142 -0.38 3.45 -5.53
CA GLY A 142 0.62 2.39 -5.27
C GLY A 142 0.00 1.19 -4.54
N PHE A 143 -1.23 1.37 -4.07
CA PHE A 143 -2.12 0.39 -3.50
C PHE A 143 -3.28 0.17 -4.47
N ASP A 144 -3.42 -1.02 -5.06
CA ASP A 144 -4.68 -1.41 -5.70
C ASP A 144 -5.74 -1.56 -4.62
N LEU A 145 -6.35 -0.44 -4.26
CA LEU A 145 -7.46 -0.37 -3.34
C LEU A 145 -8.73 -0.57 -4.17
N GLU A 146 -9.41 -1.69 -3.96
CA GLU A 146 -10.83 -1.81 -4.29
C GLU A 146 -11.61 -0.56 -3.81
N PRO A 147 -12.79 -0.25 -4.37
CA PRO A 147 -13.63 0.87 -3.93
C PRO A 147 -13.88 0.93 -2.40
N VAL A 148 -13.68 -0.17 -1.68
CA VAL A 148 -13.78 -0.29 -0.22
C VAL A 148 -12.48 0.10 0.52
N ALA A 149 -11.32 -0.10 -0.08
CA ALA A 149 -10.06 0.37 0.49
C ALA A 149 -9.79 1.84 0.06
N VAL A 150 -10.41 2.27 -1.05
CA VAL A 150 -10.77 3.67 -1.28
C VAL A 150 -11.73 4.15 -0.20
N ALA A 151 -12.65 3.36 0.37
CA ALA A 151 -13.46 3.86 1.50
C ALA A 151 -12.65 4.05 2.80
N LEU A 152 -11.51 3.39 2.98
CA LEU A 152 -10.63 3.51 4.16
C LEU A 152 -9.60 4.65 3.98
N VAL A 153 -9.02 4.78 2.78
CA VAL A 153 -8.16 5.93 2.42
C VAL A 153 -8.98 7.16 2.03
N ALA A 154 -10.18 7.01 1.51
CA ALA A 154 -11.16 8.09 1.43
C ALA A 154 -11.84 8.31 2.78
N LEU A 155 -11.82 7.42 3.78
CA LEU A 155 -12.12 7.85 5.16
C LEU A 155 -11.05 8.83 5.63
N LEU A 156 -9.79 8.53 5.31
CA LEU A 156 -8.62 9.38 5.53
C LEU A 156 -8.70 10.74 4.77
N VAL A 157 -9.55 10.87 3.74
CA VAL A 157 -9.77 12.11 2.95
C VAL A 157 -11.16 12.73 3.17
N VAL A 158 -12.19 11.96 3.51
CA VAL A 158 -13.58 12.39 3.78
C VAL A 158 -13.70 12.88 5.22
N ALA A 159 -12.87 12.42 6.15
CA ALA A 159 -12.62 13.12 7.41
C ALA A 159 -12.10 14.56 7.20
N VAL A 160 -11.63 14.88 5.99
CA VAL A 160 -11.08 16.18 5.60
C VAL A 160 -12.02 16.96 4.66
N GLY A 161 -13.12 16.40 4.12
CA GLY A 161 -13.87 17.12 3.08
C GLY A 161 -15.23 16.58 2.62
N ALA A 162 -16.21 16.40 3.52
CA ALA A 162 -17.62 16.26 3.14
C ALA A 162 -18.55 17.15 3.97
N GLY A 163 -18.37 18.46 3.85
CA GLY A 163 -19.40 19.45 4.16
C GLY A 163 -20.04 19.96 2.87
N ALA A 164 -21.07 19.26 2.35
CA ALA A 164 -22.04 19.85 1.41
C ALA A 164 -23.30 18.97 1.25
N GLY A 165 -24.36 19.37 1.95
CA GLY A 165 -25.76 19.45 1.47
C GLY A 165 -26.40 18.27 0.74
N PHE A 166 -27.16 17.45 1.48
CA PHE A 166 -28.43 16.94 0.99
C PHE A 166 -29.54 17.34 1.97
N GLY A 167 -30.30 18.36 1.59
CA GLY A 167 -31.61 18.62 2.16
C GLY A 167 -32.60 17.60 1.61
N LEU A 168 -33.24 16.85 2.50
CA LEU A 168 -34.50 16.18 2.19
C LEU A 168 -35.57 16.73 3.13
N ALA A 169 -36.60 17.28 2.49
CA ALA A 169 -37.81 17.80 3.07
C ALA A 169 -38.47 16.78 4.03
N GLY A 170 -39.12 17.30 5.06
CA GLY A 170 -39.93 16.52 6.00
C GLY A 170 -41.14 15.84 5.36
N PRO A 171 -41.92 15.14 6.19
CA PRO A 171 -43.06 15.84 6.76
C PRO A 171 -43.11 15.75 8.28
N GLY A 172 -43.58 16.83 8.89
CA GLY A 172 -43.74 16.95 10.34
C GLY A 172 -45.03 16.32 10.86
N ILE A 173 -44.94 15.87 12.12
CA ILE A 173 -45.99 15.74 13.15
C ILE A 173 -45.15 15.83 14.46
N GLY A 174 -45.30 16.74 15.42
CA GLY A 174 -46.46 17.44 15.95
C GLY A 174 -46.62 17.03 17.42
N GLY A 175 -46.24 17.90 18.37
CA GLY A 175 -46.85 17.92 19.72
C GLY A 175 -45.94 17.68 20.94
N GLY A 176 -45.89 18.68 21.83
CA GLY A 176 -45.91 18.47 23.28
C GLY A 176 -44.67 18.85 24.09
N ALA A 177 -44.65 20.07 24.62
CA ALA A 177 -43.99 20.43 25.89
C ALA A 177 -45.08 20.49 27.01
N PRO A 178 -44.80 20.78 28.30
CA PRO A 178 -43.53 20.79 29.04
C PRO A 178 -43.61 19.99 30.38
N THR A 179 -42.49 19.82 31.09
CA THR A 179 -42.53 19.80 32.57
C THR A 179 -41.20 20.26 33.18
N ASP A 180 -41.32 21.28 34.03
CA ASP A 180 -40.36 21.81 34.98
C ASP A 180 -39.91 20.78 36.03
N GLY A 181 -38.74 21.04 36.64
CA GLY A 181 -38.38 20.40 37.91
C GLY A 181 -36.93 20.63 38.32
N ALA A 182 -36.67 21.78 38.96
CA ALA A 182 -35.39 22.12 39.59
C ALA A 182 -35.06 21.26 40.81
N ALA A 183 -33.77 21.06 41.10
CA ALA A 183 -33.24 21.04 42.46
C ALA A 183 -31.71 21.26 42.47
N VAL A 184 -31.32 22.35 43.11
CA VAL A 184 -29.98 22.71 43.60
C VAL A 184 -29.76 22.00 44.93
N THR A 185 -28.57 21.44 45.18
CA THR A 185 -28.06 21.26 46.55
C THR A 185 -26.56 21.50 46.59
N THR A 186 -26.17 22.34 47.55
CA THR A 186 -24.84 22.87 47.86
C THR A 186 -24.17 22.05 48.97
N GLU A 187 -22.84 21.93 48.87
CA GLU A 187 -21.77 21.73 49.88
C GLU A 187 -21.96 20.84 51.12
N THR A 188 -20.95 19.98 51.34
CA THR A 188 -20.31 19.84 52.67
C THR A 188 -18.79 19.74 52.52
N VAL A 189 -18.11 20.77 53.00
CA VAL A 189 -16.67 20.81 53.31
C VAL A 189 -16.49 20.31 54.74
N THR A 190 -15.57 19.36 54.96
CA THR A 190 -14.94 19.16 56.27
C THR A 190 -13.46 18.88 56.05
N ASP A 191 -12.65 19.82 56.53
CA ASP A 191 -11.19 19.79 56.63
C ASP A 191 -10.80 19.70 58.12
N ALA A 192 -9.77 18.91 58.44
CA ALA A 192 -8.82 19.05 59.56
C ALA A 192 -7.98 17.75 59.76
N GLY A 193 -6.66 17.83 59.51
CA GLY A 193 -5.63 16.80 59.79
C GLY A 193 -5.22 16.70 61.29
N PRO A 194 -3.96 16.43 61.68
CA PRO A 194 -2.75 15.97 60.98
C PRO A 194 -2.04 14.76 61.70
N ASP A 195 -0.76 14.51 61.38
CA ASP A 195 0.25 13.64 62.04
C ASP A 195 0.46 12.19 61.51
N ALA A 196 1.49 12.03 60.67
CA ALA A 196 2.73 11.29 60.98
C ALA A 196 3.63 11.17 59.73
N PRO A 197 4.97 11.27 59.87
CA PRO A 197 5.89 11.24 58.75
C PRO A 197 6.09 9.81 58.27
N VAL A 198 5.75 9.52 57.01
CA VAL A 198 6.16 8.28 56.37
C VAL A 198 7.58 8.50 55.82
N THR A 199 8.54 7.90 56.51
CA THR A 199 9.91 7.67 56.05
C THR A 199 9.85 6.92 54.72
N ALA A 200 10.08 7.63 53.61
CA ALA A 200 10.40 6.99 52.36
C ALA A 200 11.82 6.42 52.48
N SER A 201 11.93 5.10 52.58
CA SER A 201 13.18 4.39 52.40
C SER A 201 13.68 4.66 50.99
N THR A 202 14.69 5.52 50.89
CA THR A 202 15.55 5.67 49.72
C THR A 202 16.35 4.39 49.54
N GLU A 203 15.76 3.41 48.84
CA GLU A 203 16.53 2.31 48.26
C GLU A 203 17.31 2.91 47.08
N GLY A 204 18.64 2.82 47.17
CA GLY A 204 19.57 3.50 46.28
C GLY A 204 19.32 3.17 44.81
N GLY A 205 18.66 4.11 44.13
CA GLY A 205 18.58 4.14 42.67
C GLY A 205 19.99 4.23 42.12
N SER A 206 20.51 3.10 41.66
CA SER A 206 21.64 3.09 40.75
C SER A 206 21.26 3.98 39.57
N ALA A 207 22.03 5.06 39.38
CA ALA A 207 21.94 5.86 38.18
C ALA A 207 22.01 4.92 36.96
N PRO A 208 21.24 5.17 35.89
CA PRO A 208 21.40 4.39 34.67
C PRO A 208 22.82 4.63 34.18
N SER A 209 23.67 3.61 34.32
CA SER A 209 24.98 3.60 33.66
C SER A 209 24.73 3.89 32.18
N GLU A 210 25.32 4.97 31.68
CA GLU A 210 25.41 5.18 30.24
C GLU A 210 25.96 3.88 29.63
N PRO A 211 25.22 3.24 28.71
CA PRO A 211 25.67 1.96 28.19
C PRO A 211 26.99 2.17 27.46
N ASP A 212 27.95 1.31 27.78
CA ASP A 212 29.20 1.11 27.04
C ASP A 212 28.93 1.28 25.54
N GLY A 213 29.80 2.06 24.87
CA GLY A 213 29.67 2.40 23.46
C GLY A 213 29.23 1.20 22.64
N VAL A 214 28.14 1.37 21.87
CA VAL A 214 27.53 0.31 21.08
C VAL A 214 28.60 -0.40 20.27
N GLU A 215 28.89 -1.66 20.63
CA GLU A 215 29.62 -2.59 19.79
C GLU A 215 29.06 -2.51 18.36
N SER A 216 29.95 -2.54 17.37
CA SER A 216 29.64 -2.25 15.97
C SER A 216 28.30 -2.81 15.49
N VAL A 217 27.40 -1.91 15.09
CA VAL A 217 26.07 -2.25 14.60
C VAL A 217 26.19 -3.02 13.28
N SER A 218 25.64 -4.23 13.23
CA SER A 218 25.83 -5.15 12.10
C SER A 218 24.63 -5.20 11.13
N ALA A 219 23.53 -4.52 11.44
CA ALA A 219 22.31 -4.58 10.63
C ALA A 219 22.45 -3.83 9.28
N PRO A 220 22.09 -4.42 8.13
CA PRO A 220 22.17 -3.76 6.82
C PRO A 220 21.38 -2.44 6.74
N GLY A 221 22.06 -1.36 6.37
CA GLY A 221 21.45 -0.02 6.25
C GLY A 221 21.31 0.72 7.57
N VAL A 222 21.90 0.19 8.66
CA VAL A 222 22.00 0.82 9.98
C VAL A 222 23.49 0.94 10.33
N ASP A 223 23.89 2.05 10.92
CA ASP A 223 25.22 2.27 11.51
C ASP A 223 25.07 2.79 12.95
N GLU A 224 26.18 3.11 13.61
CA GLU A 224 26.20 3.60 15.00
C GLU A 224 25.38 4.89 15.22
N ALA A 225 25.17 5.69 14.16
CA ALA A 225 24.37 6.90 14.22
C ALA A 225 22.87 6.64 13.99
N GLY A 226 22.48 5.47 13.47
CA GLY A 226 21.09 5.10 13.19
C GLY A 226 20.90 4.57 11.78
N ILE A 227 19.88 5.04 11.07
CA ILE A 227 19.50 4.55 9.75
C ILE A 227 20.29 5.32 8.68
N SER A 228 21.34 4.69 8.17
CA SER A 228 22.18 5.26 7.12
C SER A 228 21.64 5.03 5.72
N ASN A 229 20.87 3.96 5.50
CA ASN A 229 20.25 3.65 4.21
C ASN A 229 18.98 2.79 4.38
N ALA A 230 17.82 3.45 4.46
CA ALA A 230 16.51 2.78 4.59
C ALA A 230 16.18 1.86 3.41
N SER A 231 16.68 2.14 2.20
CA SER A 231 16.47 1.27 1.04
C SER A 231 17.24 -0.06 1.17
N ARG A 232 18.47 -0.02 1.69
CA ARG A 232 19.27 -1.21 1.97
C ARG A 232 18.64 -2.05 3.08
N LEU A 233 18.15 -1.40 4.15
CA LEU A 233 17.41 -2.09 5.21
C LEU A 233 16.13 -2.75 4.68
N ALA A 234 15.36 -2.07 3.83
CA ALA A 234 14.17 -2.62 3.20
C ALA A 234 14.47 -3.85 2.33
N GLN A 235 15.58 -3.83 1.58
CA GLN A 235 16.00 -4.99 0.76
C GLN A 235 16.38 -6.18 1.64
N ALA A 236 17.13 -5.95 2.73
CA ALA A 236 17.52 -6.99 3.66
C ALA A 236 16.32 -7.62 4.38
N HIS A 237 15.36 -6.78 4.80
CA HIS A 237 14.09 -7.24 5.34
C HIS A 237 13.32 -8.10 4.31
N ALA A 238 13.18 -7.61 3.07
CA ALA A 238 12.48 -8.34 2.01
C ALA A 238 13.10 -9.71 1.71
N ALA A 239 14.43 -9.79 1.70
CA ALA A 239 15.15 -11.06 1.56
C ALA A 239 14.80 -12.02 2.71
N THR A 240 14.86 -11.54 3.95
CA THR A 240 14.52 -12.36 5.13
C THR A 240 13.07 -12.84 5.13
N VAL A 241 12.12 -11.98 4.74
CA VAL A 241 10.71 -12.36 4.58
C VAL A 241 10.53 -13.41 3.49
N SER A 242 11.24 -13.27 2.37
CA SER A 242 11.16 -14.22 1.25
C SER A 242 11.71 -15.61 1.62
N ASP A 243 12.72 -15.65 2.48
CA ASP A 243 13.30 -16.89 3.01
C ASP A 243 12.45 -17.53 4.14
N THR A 244 11.43 -16.82 4.63
CA THR A 244 10.57 -17.28 5.73
C THR A 244 9.38 -18.07 5.17
N ALA A 245 9.28 -19.36 5.51
CA ALA A 245 8.27 -20.25 4.95
C ALA A 245 6.83 -19.91 5.41
N SER A 246 6.67 -19.35 6.61
CA SER A 246 5.38 -18.89 7.12
C SER A 246 5.54 -17.80 8.18
N TYR A 247 4.58 -16.88 8.27
CA TYR A 247 4.59 -15.82 9.28
C TYR A 247 3.20 -15.24 9.51
N THR A 248 3.01 -14.59 10.64
CA THR A 248 1.85 -13.73 10.91
C THR A 248 2.35 -12.31 11.05
N ILE A 249 1.65 -11.36 10.45
CA ILE A 249 1.89 -9.94 10.64
C ILE A 249 0.58 -9.26 11.04
N TRP A 250 0.66 -8.42 12.06
CA TRP A 250 -0.45 -7.68 12.64
C TRP A 250 -0.23 -6.22 12.31
N PHE A 251 -1.29 -5.52 11.92
CA PHE A 251 -1.28 -4.10 11.63
C PHE A 251 -2.37 -3.45 12.44
N ASP A 252 -2.02 -2.44 13.22
CA ASP A 252 -3.00 -1.64 13.92
C ASP A 252 -2.86 -0.18 13.51
N TYR A 253 -3.98 0.45 13.23
CA TYR A 253 -4.08 1.85 12.87
C TYR A 253 -5.08 2.54 13.79
N TYR A 254 -4.61 3.57 14.49
CA TYR A 254 -5.41 4.33 15.43
C TYR A 254 -5.65 5.73 14.87
N ALA A 255 -6.93 6.10 14.80
CA ALA A 255 -7.39 7.43 14.39
C ALA A 255 -8.47 7.93 15.36
N THR A 256 -8.69 9.24 15.36
CA THR A 256 -9.79 9.85 16.11
C THR A 256 -11.08 9.65 15.32
N GLU A 257 -12.15 9.27 16.00
CA GLU A 257 -13.46 9.16 15.38
C GLU A 257 -13.97 10.55 14.94
N ASN A 258 -14.57 10.62 13.76
CA ASN A 258 -15.09 11.87 13.22
C ASN A 258 -16.13 12.50 14.16
N GLY A 259 -15.89 13.75 14.57
CA GLY A 259 -16.80 14.51 15.43
C GLY A 259 -16.88 14.02 16.88
N SER A 260 -16.05 13.06 17.30
CA SER A 260 -16.01 12.56 18.67
C SER A 260 -14.57 12.59 19.23
N SER A 261 -14.44 12.48 20.56
CA SER A 261 -13.15 12.26 21.24
C SER A 261 -12.75 10.78 21.28
N GLY A 262 -13.58 9.91 20.70
CA GLY A 262 -13.34 8.49 20.62
C GLY A 262 -12.16 8.15 19.71
N GLN A 263 -11.49 7.03 20.00
CA GLN A 263 -10.54 6.41 19.11
C GLN A 263 -11.20 5.27 18.34
N VAL A 264 -10.79 5.13 17.08
CA VAL A 264 -11.11 4.00 16.22
C VAL A 264 -9.82 3.28 15.92
N GLN A 265 -9.82 1.97 16.14
CA GLN A 265 -8.71 1.07 15.86
C GLN A 265 -9.09 0.16 14.69
N TYR A 266 -8.29 0.19 13.64
CA TYR A 266 -8.37 -0.72 12.51
C TYR A 266 -7.29 -1.78 12.66
N ASP A 267 -7.68 -3.05 12.77
CA ASP A 267 -6.77 -4.17 12.89
C ASP A 267 -6.78 -4.97 11.58
N THR A 268 -5.59 -5.28 11.05
CA THR A 268 -5.42 -6.20 9.93
C THR A 268 -4.45 -7.30 10.31
N ASP A 269 -4.96 -8.53 10.40
CA ASP A 269 -4.16 -9.73 10.63
C ASP A 269 -3.87 -10.40 9.29
N VAL A 270 -2.59 -10.52 8.91
CA VAL A 270 -2.17 -11.29 7.75
C VAL A 270 -1.40 -12.51 8.18
N ARG A 271 -1.84 -13.68 7.73
CA ARG A 271 -1.15 -14.96 7.88
C ARG A 271 -0.65 -15.41 6.53
N VAL A 272 0.59 -15.86 6.45
CA VAL A 272 1.23 -16.36 5.24
C VAL A 272 1.82 -17.75 5.52
N GLN A 273 1.61 -18.68 4.58
CA GLN A 273 2.19 -20.02 4.60
C GLN A 273 2.50 -20.46 3.16
N GLY A 274 3.76 -20.33 2.74
CA GLY A 274 4.18 -20.51 1.36
C GLY A 274 3.39 -19.58 0.43
N GLN A 275 2.67 -20.17 -0.52
CA GLN A 275 1.81 -19.41 -1.45
C GLN A 275 0.42 -19.08 -0.89
N ARG A 276 0.07 -19.57 0.30
CA ARG A 276 -1.24 -19.33 0.91
C ARG A 276 -1.21 -18.11 1.80
N SER A 277 -2.29 -17.35 1.83
CA SER A 277 -2.47 -16.29 2.80
C SER A 277 -3.90 -16.15 3.31
N THR A 278 -4.07 -15.50 4.45
CA THR A 278 -5.36 -15.08 4.99
C THR A 278 -5.20 -13.69 5.54
N VAL A 279 -6.14 -12.81 5.20
CA VAL A 279 -6.19 -11.41 5.62
C VAL A 279 -7.50 -11.21 6.35
N ARG A 280 -7.44 -10.74 7.58
CA ARG A 280 -8.62 -10.49 8.41
C ARG A 280 -8.60 -9.05 8.86
N ASP A 281 -9.62 -8.31 8.46
CA ASP A 281 -9.75 -6.90 8.82
C ASP A 281 -10.85 -6.76 9.86
N SER A 282 -10.58 -6.05 10.95
CA SER A 282 -11.58 -5.71 11.96
C SER A 282 -11.47 -4.27 12.40
N LEU A 283 -12.58 -3.76 12.91
CA LEU A 283 -12.73 -2.41 13.40
C LEU A 283 -13.15 -2.45 14.86
N GLU A 284 -12.39 -1.82 15.74
CA GLU A 284 -12.76 -1.60 17.13
C GLU A 284 -13.06 -0.12 17.34
N ARG A 285 -14.28 0.17 17.84
CA ARG A 285 -14.70 1.53 18.18
C ARG A 285 -14.61 1.76 19.69
N THR A 286 -14.63 3.03 20.06
CA THR A 286 -14.72 3.46 21.46
C THR A 286 -15.87 2.74 22.17
N GLY A 287 -15.56 2.10 23.30
CA GLY A 287 -16.47 1.18 23.99
C GLY A 287 -16.17 -0.31 23.78
N GLY A 288 -15.09 -0.65 23.06
CA GLY A 288 -14.57 -2.03 22.92
C GLY A 288 -15.39 -2.92 21.98
N THR A 289 -16.31 -2.34 21.21
CA THR A 289 -17.08 -3.11 20.23
C THR A 289 -16.22 -3.38 19.01
N ARG A 290 -15.80 -4.64 18.86
CA ARG A 290 -15.04 -5.13 17.69
C ARG A 290 -15.98 -5.72 16.65
N SER A 291 -15.93 -5.19 15.44
CA SER A 291 -16.64 -5.69 14.27
C SER A 291 -15.66 -6.31 13.29
N LEU A 292 -15.91 -7.55 12.85
CA LEU A 292 -15.22 -8.12 11.69
C LEU A 292 -15.69 -7.35 10.45
N LEU A 293 -14.76 -6.84 9.65
CA LEU A 293 -15.08 -6.15 8.40
C LEU A 293 -15.05 -7.11 7.21
N ARG A 294 -14.01 -7.96 7.16
CA ARG A 294 -13.87 -9.00 6.13
C ARG A 294 -12.81 -10.02 6.51
N THR A 295 -12.94 -11.20 5.91
CA THR A 295 -11.84 -12.17 5.84
C THR A 295 -11.63 -12.59 4.39
N VAL A 296 -10.41 -12.43 3.89
CA VAL A 296 -9.98 -12.83 2.55
C VAL A 296 -9.00 -13.99 2.68
N TYR A 297 -9.22 -15.03 1.89
CA TYR A 297 -8.32 -16.17 1.77
C TYR A 297 -7.67 -16.18 0.39
N PHE A 298 -6.42 -16.60 0.34
CA PHE A 298 -5.71 -16.94 -0.88
C PHE A 298 -5.11 -18.34 -0.72
N ASP A 299 -5.50 -19.28 -1.55
CA ASP A 299 -5.07 -20.68 -1.45
C ASP A 299 -3.80 -21.02 -2.26
N GLY A 300 -3.22 -20.00 -2.91
CA GLY A 300 -2.10 -20.11 -3.85
C GLY A 300 -2.53 -19.90 -5.31
N THR A 301 -3.81 -20.04 -5.60
CA THR A 301 -4.39 -19.92 -6.96
C THR A 301 -5.53 -18.91 -6.98
N ASP A 302 -6.46 -19.04 -6.04
CA ASP A 302 -7.74 -18.34 -6.02
C ASP A 302 -7.96 -17.53 -4.74
N ARG A 303 -8.80 -16.50 -4.86
CA ARG A 303 -9.22 -15.64 -3.75
C ARG A 303 -10.66 -15.93 -3.34
N TYR A 304 -10.89 -15.91 -2.04
CA TYR A 304 -12.22 -16.14 -1.47
C TYR A 304 -12.50 -15.09 -0.40
N THR A 305 -13.72 -14.56 -0.37
CA THR A 305 -14.26 -13.87 0.79
C THR A 305 -15.20 -14.79 1.55
N VAL A 306 -15.25 -14.64 2.86
CA VAL A 306 -16.30 -15.24 3.69
C VAL A 306 -17.31 -14.15 4.01
N ALA A 307 -18.58 -14.38 3.66
CA ALA A 307 -19.66 -13.47 4.05
C ALA A 307 -19.92 -13.61 5.56
N ASP A 308 -20.01 -12.48 6.26
CA ASP A 308 -20.12 -12.45 7.72
C ASP A 308 -21.22 -13.40 8.24
N GLY A 309 -20.85 -14.23 9.21
CA GLY A 309 -21.77 -15.13 9.93
C GLY A 309 -22.16 -16.44 9.25
N SER A 310 -22.03 -16.56 7.92
CA SER A 310 -22.45 -17.77 7.19
C SER A 310 -21.39 -18.87 7.15
N GLY A 311 -20.10 -18.52 7.22
CA GLY A 311 -19.00 -19.43 6.93
C GLY A 311 -18.88 -19.78 5.43
N ASP A 312 -19.80 -19.31 4.60
CA ASP A 312 -19.82 -19.59 3.16
C ASP A 312 -18.74 -18.78 2.45
N ARG A 313 -17.92 -19.49 1.69
CA ARG A 313 -16.90 -18.90 0.83
C ARG A 313 -17.53 -18.50 -0.48
N ARG A 314 -17.45 -17.22 -0.81
CA ARG A 314 -17.69 -16.73 -2.15
C ARG A 314 -16.35 -16.57 -2.84
N ARG A 315 -16.13 -17.33 -3.92
CA ARG A 315 -15.01 -17.07 -4.83
C ARG A 315 -15.17 -15.65 -5.35
N ILE A 316 -14.10 -14.87 -5.21
CA ILE A 316 -14.06 -13.54 -5.78
C ILE A 316 -13.63 -13.72 -7.25
N ASP A 317 -14.61 -13.85 -8.15
CA ASP A 317 -14.35 -13.79 -9.60
C ASP A 317 -14.10 -12.33 -9.99
N ASP A 318 -12.90 -11.84 -9.70
CA ASP A 318 -12.46 -10.54 -10.19
C ASP A 318 -11.75 -10.73 -11.52
N GLN A 319 -12.28 -10.12 -12.57
CA GLN A 319 -11.65 -9.98 -13.88
C GLN A 319 -10.41 -9.07 -13.88
N ALA A 320 -9.64 -9.05 -12.79
CA ALA A 320 -8.39 -8.32 -12.64
C ALA A 320 -7.25 -9.24 -12.12
N PRO A 321 -6.02 -9.13 -12.63
CA PRO A 321 -4.97 -10.11 -12.39
C PRO A 321 -4.27 -9.93 -11.04
N THR A 322 -4.07 -11.05 -10.35
CA THR A 322 -2.85 -11.35 -9.58
C THR A 322 -2.53 -10.39 -8.43
N ALA A 323 -3.41 -10.30 -7.44
CA ALA A 323 -2.95 -10.03 -6.08
C ALA A 323 -2.32 -11.32 -5.53
N THR A 324 -1.01 -11.48 -5.71
CA THR A 324 -0.17 -12.14 -4.70
C THR A 324 -0.50 -11.57 -3.32
N PRO A 325 -0.08 -12.17 -2.19
CA PRO A 325 -0.20 -11.54 -0.88
C PRO A 325 0.10 -10.03 -0.94
N GLN A 326 1.13 -9.65 -1.72
CA GLN A 326 1.60 -8.30 -2.12
C GLN A 326 0.56 -7.28 -2.68
N GLY A 327 -0.66 -7.71 -3.01
CA GLY A 327 -1.75 -6.83 -3.45
C GLY A 327 -2.52 -6.17 -2.31
N VAL A 328 -2.34 -6.62 -1.08
CA VAL A 328 -2.86 -5.92 0.11
C VAL A 328 -1.84 -4.84 0.49
N PRO A 329 -2.23 -3.58 0.71
CA PRO A 329 -1.30 -2.48 1.06
C PRO A 329 -0.25 -2.83 2.11
N PHE A 330 -0.71 -3.57 3.11
CA PHE A 330 0.03 -4.02 4.29
C PHE A 330 0.90 -5.26 4.02
N THR A 331 1.04 -5.71 2.78
CA THR A 331 1.88 -6.88 2.42
C THR A 331 3.06 -6.50 1.56
N ARG A 332 3.36 -5.19 1.47
CA ARG A 332 4.64 -4.68 0.97
C ARG A 332 5.50 -4.08 2.09
N PRO A 333 5.96 -4.90 3.05
CA PRO A 333 6.82 -4.44 4.13
C PRO A 333 8.07 -3.68 3.68
N ALA A 334 8.65 -4.05 2.56
CA ALA A 334 9.78 -3.30 2.02
C ALA A 334 9.43 -1.82 1.72
N GLU A 335 8.23 -1.54 1.20
CA GLU A 335 7.77 -0.19 0.90
C GLU A 335 7.46 0.59 2.19
N MET A 336 6.84 -0.07 3.17
CA MET A 336 6.61 0.53 4.48
C MET A 336 7.94 0.89 5.18
N ILE A 337 8.95 0.03 5.10
CA ILE A 337 10.29 0.35 5.60
C ILE A 337 10.88 1.55 4.87
N ARG A 338 10.82 1.58 3.55
CA ARG A 338 11.32 2.72 2.76
C ARG A 338 10.60 4.02 3.10
N THR A 339 9.31 3.95 3.44
CA THR A 339 8.49 5.12 3.73
C THR A 339 8.69 5.60 5.16
N TYR A 340 8.51 4.73 6.15
CA TYR A 340 8.46 5.10 7.56
C TYR A 340 9.84 5.10 8.25
N LEU A 341 10.80 4.28 7.79
CA LEU A 341 12.17 4.32 8.36
C LEU A 341 13.10 5.33 7.67
N ALA A 342 12.70 5.97 6.57
CA ALA A 342 13.49 7.01 5.89
C ALA A 342 13.40 8.39 6.57
N THR A 343 13.52 8.41 7.90
CA THR A 343 13.48 9.62 8.72
C THR A 343 14.84 10.35 8.68
N PRO A 344 14.87 11.70 8.68
CA PRO A 344 16.12 12.46 8.59
C PRO A 344 16.97 12.42 9.86
N ARG A 345 16.37 12.11 11.02
CA ARG A 345 17.09 11.96 12.29
C ARG A 345 16.74 10.62 12.88
N SER A 346 17.75 9.82 13.18
CA SER A 346 17.57 8.53 13.81
C SER A 346 18.65 8.27 14.83
N SER A 347 18.42 7.30 15.71
CA SER A 347 19.42 6.70 16.57
C SER A 347 19.19 5.21 16.65
N VAL A 348 20.24 4.48 17.02
CA VAL A 348 20.19 3.05 17.29
C VAL A 348 20.69 2.77 18.70
N SER A 349 20.06 1.81 19.38
CA SER A 349 20.55 1.27 20.63
C SER A 349 20.43 -0.25 20.62
N LEU A 350 21.26 -0.94 21.40
CA LEU A 350 21.04 -2.36 21.67
C LEU A 350 19.68 -2.53 22.36
N ALA A 351 18.84 -3.42 21.85
CA ALA A 351 17.56 -3.77 22.46
C ALA A 351 17.69 -5.03 23.30
N ASP A 352 18.29 -6.07 22.72
CA ASP A 352 18.38 -7.41 23.29
C ASP A 352 19.49 -8.20 22.59
N ARG A 353 20.05 -9.20 23.29
CA ARG A 353 21.03 -10.14 22.77
C ARG A 353 20.76 -11.50 23.38
N ASP A 354 20.32 -12.44 22.55
CA ASP A 354 19.97 -13.80 22.97
C ASP A 354 20.58 -14.84 22.02
N ALA A 355 20.23 -16.12 22.22
CA ALA A 355 20.67 -17.20 21.35
C ALA A 355 20.17 -17.09 19.90
N ALA A 356 19.15 -16.26 19.65
CA ALA A 356 18.61 -16.00 18.32
C ALA A 356 19.27 -14.78 17.64
N GLY A 357 20.27 -14.16 18.27
CA GLY A 357 21.10 -13.09 17.71
C GLY A 357 20.92 -11.75 18.40
N THR A 358 21.53 -10.71 17.82
CA THR A 358 21.44 -9.35 18.35
C THR A 358 20.24 -8.61 17.76
N ARG A 359 19.51 -7.87 18.60
CA ARG A 359 18.41 -6.98 18.20
C ARG A 359 18.72 -5.54 18.55
N TYR A 360 18.44 -4.66 17.61
CA TYR A 360 18.66 -3.24 17.69
C TYR A 360 17.31 -2.51 17.74
N ARG A 361 17.19 -1.54 18.64
CA ARG A 361 16.07 -0.60 18.67
C ARG A 361 16.48 0.64 17.89
N LEU A 362 15.73 0.93 16.84
CA LEU A 362 15.85 2.17 16.08
C LEU A 362 14.82 3.16 16.61
N ARG A 363 15.23 4.42 16.78
CA ARG A 363 14.33 5.54 17.03
C ARG A 363 14.53 6.59 15.96
N GLY A 364 13.45 7.23 15.54
CA GLY A 364 13.44 8.16 14.42
C GLY A 364 12.57 9.37 14.68
N THR A 365 13.01 10.56 14.26
CA THR A 365 12.20 11.78 14.32
C THR A 365 12.35 12.65 13.07
N GLY A 366 11.27 13.34 12.76
CA GLY A 366 11.18 14.18 11.58
C GLY A 366 10.60 13.42 10.38
N ARG A 367 9.86 14.18 9.58
CA ARG A 367 9.04 13.65 8.48
C ARG A 367 9.91 12.94 7.43
N PRO A 368 9.67 11.65 7.14
CA PRO A 368 10.27 10.98 6.00
C PRO A 368 9.86 11.62 4.68
N ALA A 369 10.77 11.67 3.70
CA ALA A 369 10.51 12.30 2.40
C ALA A 369 9.36 11.65 1.60
N GLY A 370 9.03 10.39 1.91
CA GLY A 370 7.89 9.68 1.31
C GLY A 370 6.52 10.07 1.87
N LEU A 371 6.47 10.79 3.00
CA LEU A 371 5.21 11.23 3.61
C LEU A 371 4.81 12.64 3.13
N PRO A 372 3.50 12.95 2.99
CA PRO A 372 3.02 14.27 2.60
C PRO A 372 3.57 15.42 3.47
N ASP A 373 3.78 16.60 2.89
CA ASP A 373 4.28 17.80 3.61
C ASP A 373 3.37 18.24 4.77
N THR A 374 2.12 17.77 4.78
CA THR A 374 1.15 18.01 5.84
C THR A 374 1.39 17.19 7.11
N VAL A 375 2.25 16.17 7.06
CA VAL A 375 2.62 15.34 8.21
C VAL A 375 3.58 16.10 9.12
N THR A 376 3.24 16.21 10.40
CA THR A 376 4.11 16.79 11.43
C THR A 376 4.31 15.84 12.59
N ASP A 377 5.20 16.20 13.51
CA ASP A 377 5.37 15.50 14.80
C ASP A 377 5.64 14.00 14.61
N TYR A 378 6.37 13.68 13.54
CA TYR A 378 6.68 12.31 13.17
C TYR A 378 7.74 11.74 14.11
N GLU A 379 7.39 10.65 14.76
CA GLU A 379 8.26 9.83 15.59
C GLU A 379 8.07 8.36 15.23
N MET A 380 9.14 7.57 15.29
CA MET A 380 9.03 6.13 15.10
C MET A 380 9.99 5.36 15.99
N THR A 381 9.60 4.13 16.33
CA THR A 381 10.44 3.13 16.96
C THR A 381 10.34 1.83 16.17
N ALA A 382 11.47 1.18 15.89
CA ALA A 382 11.49 -0.11 15.23
C ALA A 382 12.44 -1.08 15.93
N LEU A 383 12.16 -2.37 15.84
CA LEU A 383 13.02 -3.45 16.33
C LEU A 383 13.59 -4.23 15.14
N VAL A 384 14.90 -4.25 15.00
CA VAL A 384 15.61 -4.81 13.83
C VAL A 384 16.64 -5.82 14.28
N ASP A 385 16.69 -7.00 13.65
CA ASP A 385 17.75 -7.97 13.91
C ASP A 385 19.03 -7.71 13.06
N GLU A 386 20.11 -8.40 13.38
CA GLU A 386 21.39 -8.31 12.66
C GLU A 386 21.34 -8.61 11.16
N ARG A 387 20.28 -9.29 10.67
CA ARG A 387 20.07 -9.58 9.25
C ARG A 387 19.30 -8.47 8.53
N GLY A 388 18.86 -7.44 9.26
CA GLY A 388 18.05 -6.35 8.73
C GLY A 388 16.56 -6.67 8.71
N PHE A 389 16.12 -7.71 9.43
CA PHE A 389 14.70 -8.01 9.55
C PHE A 389 14.04 -7.12 10.61
N VAL A 390 13.22 -6.18 10.13
CA VAL A 390 12.35 -5.36 10.98
C VAL A 390 11.21 -6.22 11.56
N ARG A 391 11.28 -6.54 12.85
CA ARG A 391 10.28 -7.34 13.58
C ARG A 391 9.03 -6.53 13.93
N SER A 392 9.22 -5.28 14.32
CA SER A 392 8.13 -4.37 14.64
C SER A 392 8.52 -2.94 14.29
N LEU A 393 7.50 -2.11 14.08
CA LEU A 393 7.56 -0.68 13.85
C LEU A 393 6.32 -0.08 14.46
N GLU A 394 6.52 1.00 15.17
CA GLU A 394 5.49 1.91 15.65
C GLU A 394 5.87 3.29 15.13
N ALA A 395 4.95 3.94 14.41
CA ALA A 395 5.10 5.30 13.95
C ALA A 395 3.91 6.12 14.42
N GLU A 396 4.20 7.29 14.98
CA GLU A 396 3.20 8.27 15.40
C GLU A 396 3.46 9.59 14.68
N PHE A 397 2.39 10.24 14.23
CA PHE A 397 2.49 11.52 13.53
C PHE A 397 1.17 12.27 13.55
N SER A 398 1.17 13.54 13.14
CA SER A 398 -0.02 14.37 13.07
C SER A 398 -0.37 14.79 11.65
N ILE A 399 -1.64 14.69 11.29
CA ILE A 399 -2.21 15.12 9.98
C ILE A 399 -3.28 16.19 10.18
N PRO A 400 -3.53 17.08 9.21
CA PRO A 400 -4.60 18.08 9.33
C PRO A 400 -5.99 17.44 9.34
N ARG A 401 -6.84 17.84 10.30
CA ARG A 401 -8.23 17.41 10.47
C ARG A 401 -9.14 18.40 9.73
N SER A 402 -9.31 18.22 8.42
CA SER A 402 -10.02 19.12 7.49
C SER A 402 -9.37 20.51 7.31
N SER A 403 -9.47 21.02 6.08
CA SER A 403 -9.15 22.40 5.75
C SER A 403 -10.44 23.07 5.32
N ASP A 404 -11.14 23.70 6.26
CA ASP A 404 -12.14 24.69 5.89
C ASP A 404 -11.39 25.87 5.25
N GLY A 405 -12.01 26.57 4.30
CA GLY A 405 -11.37 27.52 3.38
C GLY A 405 -10.54 28.67 3.99
N ASP A 406 -10.52 28.79 5.32
CA ASP A 406 -9.81 29.80 6.10
C ASP A 406 -8.61 29.28 6.93
N GLY A 407 -8.27 27.98 6.90
CA GLY A 407 -7.07 27.44 7.56
C GLY A 407 -7.19 26.02 8.12
N VAL A 408 -6.07 25.44 8.56
CA VAL A 408 -6.04 24.12 9.22
C VAL A 408 -6.55 24.28 10.66
N LEU A 409 -7.80 23.91 10.92
CA LEU A 409 -8.46 24.11 12.21
C LEU A 409 -8.11 23.06 13.28
N GLY A 410 -7.38 22.01 12.92
CA GLY A 410 -6.92 21.02 13.89
C GLY A 410 -5.94 20.03 13.28
N ARG A 411 -5.18 19.35 14.15
CA ARG A 411 -4.38 18.19 13.75
C ARG A 411 -4.88 16.96 14.48
N GLU A 412 -4.87 15.84 13.79
CA GLU A 412 -5.22 14.53 14.29
C GLU A 412 -3.93 13.71 14.45
N ARG A 413 -3.73 13.14 15.65
CA ARG A 413 -2.62 12.22 15.91
C ARG A 413 -3.02 10.83 15.39
N VAL A 414 -2.16 10.29 14.56
CA VAL A 414 -2.26 8.97 13.96
C VAL A 414 -1.16 8.11 14.55
N ARG A 415 -1.50 6.87 14.91
CA ARG A 415 -0.53 5.85 15.29
C ARG A 415 -0.69 4.64 14.38
N LEU A 416 0.42 4.18 13.84
CA LEU A 416 0.53 2.99 13.01
C LEU A 416 1.49 2.02 13.68
N THR A 417 1.05 0.78 13.87
CA THR A 417 1.88 -0.31 14.36
C THR A 417 1.86 -1.45 13.36
N TRP A 418 3.00 -2.14 13.26
CA TRP A 418 3.01 -3.50 12.73
C TRP A 418 3.90 -4.42 13.57
N THR A 419 3.58 -5.71 13.59
CA THR A 419 4.39 -6.70 14.30
C THR A 419 4.40 -8.02 13.56
N TYR A 420 5.59 -8.53 13.29
CA TYR A 420 5.81 -9.91 12.86
C TYR A 420 5.83 -10.84 14.06
N ASP A 421 5.05 -11.91 13.95
CA ASP A 421 5.00 -13.00 14.91
C ASP A 421 4.93 -14.36 14.20
N ARG A 422 5.12 -15.45 14.95
CA ARG A 422 4.94 -16.83 14.49
C ARG A 422 5.70 -17.16 13.20
N LEU A 423 6.94 -16.66 13.11
CA LEU A 423 7.87 -16.97 12.03
C LEU A 423 8.09 -18.49 11.98
N ASN A 424 7.96 -19.07 10.79
CA ASN A 424 8.04 -20.50 10.48
C ASN A 424 7.08 -21.42 11.26
N THR A 425 6.14 -20.87 12.03
CA THR A 425 5.16 -21.63 12.83
C THR A 425 3.71 -21.33 12.46
N THR A 426 3.48 -20.33 11.61
CA THR A 426 2.15 -19.98 11.12
C THR A 426 1.58 -21.11 10.26
N ARG A 427 0.30 -21.45 10.50
CA ARG A 427 -0.47 -22.44 9.75
C ARG A 427 -1.80 -21.83 9.34
N ILE A 428 -2.16 -22.01 8.08
CA ILE A 428 -3.44 -21.57 7.52
C ILE A 428 -4.34 -22.80 7.37
N ARG A 429 -5.50 -22.76 8.01
CA ARG A 429 -6.59 -23.72 7.77
C ARG A 429 -7.66 -23.01 6.95
N LEU A 430 -7.91 -23.51 5.75
CA LEU A 430 -9.04 -23.05 4.97
C LEU A 430 -10.34 -23.58 5.62
N PRO A 431 -11.41 -22.78 5.69
CA PRO A 431 -12.75 -23.28 6.03
C PRO A 431 -13.13 -24.45 5.11
N ALA A 432 -14.05 -25.34 5.50
CA ALA A 432 -14.56 -26.36 4.58
C ALA A 432 -15.24 -25.72 3.35
N GLU A 433 -15.27 -26.41 2.20
CA GLU A 433 -16.11 -25.97 1.08
C GLU A 433 -17.54 -26.37 1.39
N SER A 434 -18.46 -25.41 1.44
CA SER A 434 -19.89 -25.72 1.42
C SER A 434 -20.19 -26.30 0.04
N THR A 435 -20.30 -27.63 -0.07
CA THR A 435 -20.79 -28.24 -1.31
C THR A 435 -22.19 -27.67 -1.55
N PRO A 436 -22.46 -26.99 -2.68
CA PRO A 436 -23.78 -26.45 -2.92
C PRO A 436 -24.77 -27.62 -2.83
N SER A 437 -25.69 -27.54 -1.87
CA SER A 437 -26.75 -28.54 -1.74
C SER A 437 -27.46 -28.58 -3.09
N ALA A 438 -27.34 -29.70 -3.79
CA ALA A 438 -28.07 -29.92 -5.03
C ALA A 438 -29.54 -29.75 -4.68
N ASN A 439 -30.14 -28.63 -5.10
CA ASN A 439 -31.57 -28.42 -5.02
C ASN A 439 -32.21 -29.51 -5.88
N SER A 440 -32.60 -30.60 -5.23
CA SER A 440 -33.50 -31.62 -5.75
C SER A 440 -34.80 -30.92 -6.08
N SER A 441 -34.99 -30.60 -7.36
CA SER A 441 -36.32 -30.28 -7.89
C SER A 441 -36.96 -31.62 -8.19
N ASP A 442 -37.78 -32.11 -7.26
CA ASP A 442 -38.81 -33.13 -7.54
C ASP A 442 -40.11 -32.44 -7.95
#